data_AF-A0A077P7D2-F1
#
_entry.id   AF-A0A077P7D2-F1
#
_cell.length_a   1.000
_cell.length_b   1.000
_cell.length_c   1.000
_cell.angle_alpha   90.00
_cell.angle_beta   90.00
_cell.angle_gamma   90.00
#
_symmetry.space_group_name_H-M   'P 1'
#
loop_
_entity.id
_entity.type
_entity.pdbx_description
1 polymer ?
#
loop_
_entity_poly.entity_id
_entity_poly.type
_entity_poly.pdbx_seq_one_letter_code
_entity_poly.pdbx_strand_id
1 'polypeptide(L)' 'MAAKLEIILFYNEEINRCEVTWSSDLSADPAPKEKIELEKLKNTLRGVLESGIPHGQVH' A
#
# COMPACT_ATOMS: atom_id res chain seq x y z
N MET A 1 -16.32 -9.70 15.69
CA MET A 1 -15.12 -10.14 14.96
C MET A 1 -14.62 -8.92 14.20
N ALA A 2 -13.40 -8.45 14.47
CA ALA A 2 -12.84 -7.28 13.78
C ALA A 2 -12.07 -7.78 12.55
N ALA A 3 -12.22 -7.07 11.44
CA ALA A 3 -11.45 -7.32 10.22
C ALA A 3 -10.03 -6.75 10.38
N LYS A 4 -9.01 -7.50 9.98
CA LYS A 4 -7.62 -7.03 9.91
C LYS A 4 -7.24 -6.82 8.44
N LEU A 5 -6.84 -5.59 8.14
CA LEU A 5 -6.20 -5.24 6.88
C LEU A 5 -4.73 -4.92 7.17
N GLU A 6 -3.83 -5.57 6.45
CA GLU A 6 -2.39 -5.34 6.55
C GLU A 6 -1.89 -4.76 5.24
N ILE A 7 -1.18 -3.63 5.32
CA ILE A 7 -0.47 -3.04 4.20
C ILE A 7 1.02 -3.29 4.45
N ILE A 8 1.67 -3.94 3.49
CA ILE A 8 3.07 -4.33 3.59
C ILE A 8 3.85 -3.46 2.60
N LEU A 9 4.82 -2.74 3.14
CA LEU A 9 5.76 -1.92 2.38
C LEU A 9 7.14 -2.52 2.58
N PHE A 10 7.80 -2.92 1.50
CA PHE A 10 9.18 -3.35 1.58
C PHE A 10 9.96 -2.83 0.38
N TYR A 11 11.24 -2.55 0.60
CA TYR A 11 12.14 -2.15 -0.46
C TYR A 11 12.85 -3.39 -0.98
N ASN A 12 12.66 -3.67 -2.26
CA ASN A 12 13.31 -4.77 -2.95
C ASN A 12 14.63 -4.27 -3.54
N GLU A 13 15.74 -4.67 -2.92
CA GLU A 13 17.09 -4.28 -3.34
C GLU A 13 17.48 -4.87 -4.69
N GLU A 14 16.97 -6.06 -5.06
CA GLU A 14 17.31 -6.74 -6.31
C GLU A 14 16.82 -5.96 -7.53
N ILE A 15 15.64 -5.33 -7.42
CA ILE A 15 15.05 -4.50 -8.47
C ILE A 15 15.13 -3.00 -8.16
N ASN A 16 15.77 -2.62 -7.06
CA ASN A 16 15.96 -1.25 -6.59
C ASN A 16 14.63 -0.45 -6.54
N ARG A 17 13.56 -1.06 -6.03
CA ARG A 17 12.22 -0.46 -6.00
C ARG A 17 11.44 -0.82 -4.75
N CYS A 18 10.56 0.09 -4.32
CA CYS A 18 9.59 -0.17 -3.27
C CYS A 18 8.40 -0.98 -3.82
N GLU A 19 8.09 -2.07 -3.14
CA GLU A 19 6.90 -2.88 -3.38
C GLU A 19 5.87 -2.60 -2.29
N VAL A 20 4.62 -2.41 -2.71
CA VAL A 20 3.48 -2.19 -1.82
C VAL A 20 2.45 -3.27 -2.11
N THR A 21 2.14 -4.07 -1.09
CA THR A 21 1.10 -5.10 -1.15
C THR A 21 0.14 -4.93 0.00
N TRP A 22 -1.02 -5.54 -0.10
CA TRP A 22 -1.99 -5.58 0.99
C TRP A 22 -2.55 -7.00 1.12
N SER A 23 -2.92 -7.36 2.34
CA SER A 23 -3.59 -8.62 2.65
C SER A 23 -4.69 -8.38 3.67
N SER A 24 -5.72 -9.22 3.64
CA SER A 24 -6.80 -9.19 4.61
C SER A 24 -6.97 -10.58 5.22
N ASP A 25 -7.18 -10.64 6.53
CA ASP A 25 -7.55 -11.89 7.22
C ASP A 25 -9.04 -12.21 7.11
N LEU A 26 -9.79 -11.36 6.40
CA LEU A 26 -11.19 -11.57 6.11
C LEU A 26 -11.38 -12.90 5.38
N SER A 27 -12.24 -13.76 5.94
CA SER A 27 -12.64 -15.02 5.30
C SER A 27 -13.41 -14.79 4.00
N ALA A 28 -13.90 -13.57 3.77
CA ALA A 28 -14.55 -13.14 2.55
C ALA A 28 -13.66 -12.09 1.87
N ASP A 29 -13.52 -12.19 0.55
CA ASP A 29 -12.85 -11.16 -0.25
C ASP A 29 -13.47 -9.77 0.02
N PRO A 30 -12.65 -8.70 0.05
CA PRO A 30 -13.15 -7.34 0.16
C PRO A 30 -14.16 -7.05 -0.94
N ALA A 31 -15.20 -6.27 -0.62
CA ALA A 31 -16.17 -5.86 -1.61
C ALA A 31 -15.46 -5.12 -2.78
N PRO A 32 -16.00 -5.16 -4.01
CA PRO A 32 -15.35 -4.55 -5.17
C PRO A 32 -14.94 -3.09 -4.95
N LYS A 33 -15.77 -2.33 -4.24
CA LYS A 33 -15.48 -0.93 -3.88
C LYS A 33 -14.27 -0.80 -2.95
N GLU A 34 -14.16 -1.67 -1.94
CA GLU A 34 -13.04 -1.66 -1.00
C GLU A 34 -11.74 -2.03 -1.72
N LYS A 35 -11.80 -3.05 -2.59
CA LYS A 35 -10.65 -3.44 -3.42
C LYS A 35 -10.16 -2.28 -4.31
N ILE A 36 -11.06 -1.51 -4.90
CA ILE A 36 -10.69 -0.31 -5.68
C ILE A 36 -9.96 0.71 -4.82
N GLU A 37 -10.45 0.98 -3.61
CA GLU A 37 -9.80 1.94 -2.70
C GLU A 37 -8.44 1.42 -2.21
N LEU A 38 -8.29 0.11 -1.97
CA LEU A 38 -7.01 -0.51 -1.62
C LEU A 38 -5.98 -0.42 -2.77
N GLU A 39 -6.41 -0.64 -4.01
CA GLU A 39 -5.55 -0.48 -5.17
C GLU A 39 -5.16 1.00 -5.41
N LYS A 40 -6.07 1.95 -5.17
CA LYS A 40 -5.73 3.38 -5.19
C LYS A 40 -4.67 3.70 -4.14
N LEU A 41 -4.88 3.25 -2.90
CA LEU A 41 -3.94 3.47 -1.80
C LEU A 41 -2.56 2.88 -2.12
N LYS A 42 -2.51 1.64 -2.62
CA LYS A 42 -1.27 1.00 -3.07
C LYS A 42 -0.53 1.84 -4.12
N ASN A 43 -1.25 2.33 -5.14
CA ASN A 43 -0.64 3.13 -6.20
C ASN A 43 -0.16 4.49 -5.70
N THR A 44 -0.90 5.14 -4.79
CA THR A 44 -0.48 6.39 -4.14
C THR A 44 0.79 6.20 -3.33
N LEU A 45 0.83 5.16 -2.48
CA LEU A 45 2.02 4.86 -1.66
C LEU A 45 3.23 4.55 -2.52
N ARG A 46 3.08 3.75 -3.58
CA ARG A 46 4.16 3.50 -4.53
C ARG A 46 4.67 4.80 -5.14
N GLY A 47 3.78 5.69 -5.58
CA GLY A 47 4.16 6.99 -6.15
C GLY A 47 4.94 7.87 -5.17
N VAL A 48 4.53 7.91 -3.90
CA VAL A 48 5.26 8.67 -2.86
C VAL A 48 6.67 8.10 -2.64
N LEU A 49 6.80 6.78 -2.59
CA LEU A 49 8.08 6.11 -2.36
C LEU A 49 9.02 6.23 -3.57
N GLU A 50 8.49 6.10 -4.79
CA GLU A 50 9.28 6.20 -6.03
C GLU A 50 9.66 7.64 -6.37
N SER A 51 8.85 8.62 -5.99
CA SER A 51 9.14 10.04 -6.24
C SER A 51 10.24 10.60 -5.32
N GLY A 52 10.71 9.81 -4.33
CA GLY A 52 11.77 10.20 -3.42
C GLY A 52 11.49 11.50 -2.67
N ILE A 53 10.22 11.95 -2.60
CA ILE A 53 9.90 13.25 -2.00
C ILE A 53 10.21 13.17 -0.51
N PRO A 54 11.18 13.97 -0.01
CA PRO A 54 11.36 14.13 1.41
C PRO A 54 10.18 14.99 1.88
N HIS A 55 9.06 14.38 2.25
CA HIS A 55 8.00 15.04 3.00
C HIS A 55 8.44 15.29 4.46
N GLY A 56 9.57 15.99 4.59
CA GLY A 56 10.12 16.58 5.80
C GLY A 56 10.13 18.11 5.76
N GLN A 57 9.52 18.75 4.75
CA GLN A 57 9.20 20.18 4.80
C GLN A 57 7.71 20.37 4.63
N VAL A 58 7.03 20.25 5.77
CA VAL A 58 5.78 20.98 6.02
C VAL A 58 6.18 22.45 6.12
N HIS A 59 5.76 23.25 5.14
CA HIS A 59 5.82 24.71 5.25
C HIS A 59 4.42 25.22 5.63
#